data_AF-A0A4Y7U4B7-F1
#
_entry.id   AF-A0A4Y7U4B7-F1
#
_cell.length_a   1.000
_cell.length_b   1.000
_cell.length_c   1.000
_cell.angle_alpha   90.00
_cell.angle_beta   90.00
_cell.angle_gamma   90.00
#
_symmetry.space_group_name_H-M   'P 1'
#
loop_
_entity.id
_entity.type
_entity.pdbx_description
1 polymer ?
#
loop_
_entity_poly.entity_id
_entity_poly.type
_entity_poly.pdbx_seq_one_letter_code
_entity_poly.pdbx_strand_id
1 'polypeptide(L)'
;YLFSLLNYEWWWVLTLILAPDVLMLGYLFGNKSGAFFYNFFHHRGIAVLVYLSGIYFQIEILKLAGIILFSHSAMDRMFGYGLKLVTGFQDTHLGKIGKNNTV
;
A
#
# COMPACT_ATOMS: atom_id res chain seq x y z
N TYR A 1 -13.26 -1.83 -12.31
CA TYR A 1 -14.69 -1.95 -11.96
C TYR A 1 -15.03 -1.21 -10.67
N LEU A 2 -14.54 -1.59 -9.47
CA LEU A 2 -14.96 -0.93 -8.22
C LEU A 2 -14.78 0.60 -8.21
N PHE A 3 -13.67 1.11 -8.75
CA PHE A 3 -13.44 2.55 -8.88
C PHE A 3 -14.48 3.26 -9.76
N SER A 4 -14.94 2.62 -10.84
CA SER A 4 -15.94 3.23 -11.75
C SER A 4 -17.35 3.29 -11.15
N LEU A 5 -17.53 2.79 -9.93
CA LEU A 5 -18.77 2.94 -9.15
C LEU A 5 -18.73 4.17 -8.23
N LEU A 6 -17.62 4.89 -8.18
CA LEU A 6 -17.45 6.11 -7.38
C LEU A 6 -17.56 7.35 -8.27
N ASN A 7 -17.95 8.47 -7.68
CA ASN A 7 -18.11 9.79 -8.29
C ASN A 7 -16.77 10.56 -8.31
N TYR A 8 -15.67 9.88 -8.65
CA TYR A 8 -14.35 10.49 -8.79
C TYR A 8 -13.85 10.39 -10.23
N GLU A 9 -13.19 11.45 -10.67
CA GLU A 9 -12.47 11.45 -11.94
C GLU A 9 -11.33 10.43 -11.95
N TRP A 10 -11.12 9.77 -13.09
CA TRP A 10 -10.15 8.68 -13.23
C TRP A 10 -8.70 9.07 -12.86
N TRP A 11 -8.33 10.35 -13.02
CA TRP A 11 -6.99 10.84 -12.72
C TRP A 11 -6.66 10.84 -11.22
N TRP A 12 -7.66 10.72 -10.33
CA TRP A 12 -7.44 10.53 -8.90
C TRP A 12 -6.64 9.26 -8.60
N VAL A 13 -6.83 8.21 -9.40
CA VAL A 13 -6.03 6.98 -9.26
C VAL A 13 -4.56 7.29 -9.49
N LEU A 14 -4.21 8.00 -10.56
CA LEU A 14 -2.81 8.35 -10.85
C LEU A 14 -2.18 9.20 -9.75
N THR A 15 -2.95 10.11 -9.17
CA THR A 15 -2.46 11.03 -8.15
C THR A 15 -2.28 10.33 -6.80
N LEU A 16 -3.24 9.49 -6.42
CA LEU A 16 -3.28 8.89 -5.09
C LEU A 16 -2.55 7.54 -5.02
N ILE A 17 -2.26 6.89 -6.15
CA ILE A 17 -1.58 5.59 -6.13
C ILE A 17 -0.21 5.66 -5.47
N LEU A 18 0.46 6.82 -5.45
CA LEU A 18 1.76 7.00 -4.78
C LEU A 18 1.63 7.53 -3.35
N ALA A 19 0.43 7.88 -2.89
CA ALA A 19 0.22 8.44 -1.55
C ALA A 19 0.66 7.49 -0.41
N PRO A 20 0.46 6.15 -0.49
CA PRO A 20 0.91 5.25 0.57
C PRO A 20 2.44 5.26 0.79
N ASP A 21 3.23 5.54 -0.25
CA ASP A 21 4.71 5.53 -0.17
C ASP A 21 5.28 6.68 0.65
N VAL A 22 4.51 7.76 0.88
CA VAL A 22 4.92 8.86 1.75
C VAL A 22 5.30 8.36 3.15
N LEU A 23 4.72 7.24 3.59
CA LEU A 23 5.00 6.67 4.91
C LEU A 23 6.33 5.92 5.00
N MET A 24 7.06 5.78 3.90
CA MET A 24 8.48 5.46 3.94
C MET A 24 9.29 6.50 4.73
N LEU A 25 8.79 7.73 4.89
CA LEU A 25 9.39 8.73 5.78
C LEU A 25 9.50 8.25 7.24
N GLY A 26 8.73 7.23 7.65
CA GLY A 26 8.89 6.58 8.95
C GLY A 26 10.30 6.01 9.19
N TYR A 27 11.04 5.68 8.12
CA TYR A 27 12.44 5.23 8.21
C TYR A 27 13.39 6.33 8.70
N LEU A 28 13.00 7.62 8.66
CA LEU A 28 13.77 8.70 9.29
C LEU A 28 13.86 8.52 10.81
N PHE A 29 12.93 7.79 11.41
CA PHE A 29 12.90 7.46 12.84
C PHE A 29 13.40 6.03 13.13
N GLY A 30 14.04 5.38 12.14
CA GLY A 30 14.63 4.05 12.26
C GLY A 30 13.80 2.92 11.63
N ASN A 31 14.45 1.78 11.41
CA ASN A 31 13.91 0.67 10.61
C ASN A 31 12.61 0.08 11.17
N LYS A 32 12.46 -0.01 12.50
CA LYS A 32 11.24 -0.55 13.13
C LYS A 32 10.04 0.36 12.87
N SER A 33 10.21 1.66 13.03
CA SER A 33 9.17 2.67 12.75
C SER A 33 8.80 2.65 11.27
N GLY A 34 9.80 2.74 10.40
CA GLY A 34 9.61 2.68 8.95
C GLY A 34 8.89 1.42 8.47
N ALA A 35 9.33 0.24 8.91
CA ALA A 35 8.69 -1.02 8.54
C ALA A 35 7.24 -1.10 9.04
N PHE A 36 6.95 -0.60 10.25
CA PHE A 36 5.58 -0.58 10.78
C PHE A 36 4.65 0.30 9.93
N PHE A 37 5.01 1.57 9.71
CA PHE A 37 4.18 2.50 8.95
C PHE A 37 4.02 2.07 7.50
N TYR A 38 5.12 1.63 6.86
CA TYR A 38 5.07 1.09 5.51
C TYR A 38 4.10 -0.10 5.43
N ASN A 39 4.30 -1.11 6.28
CA ASN A 39 3.53 -2.34 6.22
C ASN A 39 2.05 -2.13 6.47
N PHE A 40 1.67 -1.21 7.36
CA PHE A 40 0.26 -0.92 7.65
C PHE A 40 -0.49 -0.49 6.39
N PHE A 41 0.07 0.44 5.62
CA PHE A 41 -0.57 0.95 4.40
C PHE A 41 -0.36 0.04 3.18
N HIS A 42 0.63 -0.85 3.25
CA HIS A 42 0.87 -1.89 2.25
C HIS A 42 0.24 -3.25 2.61
N HIS A 43 -0.62 -3.31 3.63
CA HIS A 43 -1.32 -4.53 4.00
C HIS A 43 -2.66 -4.65 3.27
N ARG A 44 -2.79 -5.62 2.35
CA ARG A 44 -4.02 -5.85 1.56
C ARG A 44 -5.24 -6.10 2.45
N GLY A 45 -5.07 -6.76 3.60
CA GLY A 45 -6.15 -6.97 4.56
C GLY A 45 -6.66 -5.66 5.17
N ILE A 46 -5.77 -4.70 5.44
CA ILE A 46 -6.18 -3.37 5.95
C ILE A 46 -6.91 -2.61 4.85
N ALA A 47 -6.41 -2.65 3.61
CA ALA A 47 -7.08 -2.05 2.46
C ALA A 47 -8.52 -2.57 2.26
N VAL A 48 -8.71 -3.89 2.36
CA VAL A 48 -10.05 -4.52 2.29
C VAL A 48 -10.93 -4.07 3.44
N LEU A 49 -10.42 -4.05 4.68
CA LEU A 49 -11.18 -3.57 5.83
C LEU A 49 -11.62 -2.10 5.65
N VAL A 50 -10.73 -1.23 5.19
CA VAL A 50 -11.04 0.19 4.90
C VAL A 50 -12.14 0.30 3.84
N TYR A 51 -12.06 -0.48 2.76
CA TYR A 51 -13.08 -0.51 1.72
C TYR A 51 -14.45 -0.99 2.27
N LEU A 52 -14.45 -2.08 3.04
CA LEU A 52 -15.66 -2.64 3.65
C LEU A 52 -16.28 -1.69 4.68
N SER A 53 -15.47 -0.97 5.46
CA SER A 53 -15.96 0.11 6.33
C SER A 53 -16.60 1.23 5.52
N GLY A 54 -16.02 1.61 4.38
CA GLY A 54 -16.63 2.58 3.46
C GLY A 54 -17.98 2.14 2.90
N ILE A 55 -18.15 0.83 2.63
CA ILE A 55 -19.46 0.25 2.29
C ILE A 55 -20.41 0.34 3.48
N TYR A 56 -20.01 -0.17 4.64
CA TYR A 56 -20.87 -0.27 5.82
C TYR A 56 -21.40 1.09 6.28
N PHE A 57 -20.52 2.09 6.35
CA PHE A 57 -20.86 3.46 6.75
C PHE A 57 -21.32 4.35 5.59
N GLN A 58 -21.35 3.85 4.36
CA GLN A 58 -21.68 4.61 3.15
C GLN A 58 -20.78 5.85 2.92
N ILE A 59 -19.51 5.74 3.29
CA ILE A 59 -18.52 6.83 3.14
C ILE A 59 -17.69 6.58 1.88
N GLU A 60 -17.90 7.43 0.86
CA GLU A 60 -17.26 7.25 -0.46
C GLU A 60 -15.74 7.39 -0.41
N ILE A 61 -15.22 8.32 0.40
CA ILE A 61 -13.76 8.52 0.53
C ILE A 61 -13.06 7.27 1.12
N LEU A 62 -13.72 6.50 1.98
CA LEU A 62 -13.18 5.24 2.51
C LEU A 62 -13.18 4.15 1.44
N LYS A 63 -14.21 4.10 0.58
CA LYS A 63 -14.22 3.19 -0.58
C LYS A 63 -13.04 3.51 -1.51
N LEU A 64 -12.83 4.80 -1.82
CA LEU A 64 -11.69 5.24 -2.63
C LEU A 64 -10.36 4.85 -1.97
N ALA A 65 -10.17 5.18 -0.69
CA ALA A 65 -8.95 4.86 0.04
C ALA A 65 -8.65 3.36 0.05
N GLY A 66 -9.66 2.51 0.28
CA GLY A 66 -9.50 1.06 0.24
C GLY A 66 -9.09 0.53 -1.14
N ILE A 67 -9.67 1.09 -2.22
CA ILE A 67 -9.28 0.75 -3.60
C ILE A 67 -7.82 1.16 -3.86
N ILE A 68 -7.44 2.40 -3.53
CA ILE A 68 -6.08 2.91 -3.73
C ILE A 68 -5.07 2.07 -2.94
N LEU A 69 -5.31 1.82 -1.65
CA LEU A 69 -4.42 1.01 -0.81
C LEU A 69 -4.26 -0.40 -1.36
N PHE A 70 -5.35 -1.04 -1.81
CA PHE A 70 -5.28 -2.39 -2.36
C PHE A 70 -4.52 -2.42 -3.68
N SER A 71 -4.84 -1.51 -4.61
CA SER A 71 -4.18 -1.40 -5.91
C SER A 71 -2.69 -1.11 -5.75
N HIS A 72 -2.34 -0.16 -4.90
CA HIS A 72 -0.94 0.17 -4.61
C HIS A 72 -0.21 -1.02 -3.99
N SER A 73 -0.78 -1.66 -2.98
CA SER A 73 -0.21 -2.83 -2.31
C SER A 73 -0.02 -4.05 -3.25
N ALA A 74 -0.88 -4.20 -4.25
CA ALA A 74 -0.72 -5.22 -5.29
C ALA A 74 0.40 -4.86 -6.27
N MET A 75 0.45 -3.60 -6.71
CA MET A 75 1.51 -3.06 -7.58
C MET A 75 2.88 -3.16 -6.91
N ASP A 76 2.98 -2.79 -5.63
CA ASP A 76 4.18 -2.89 -4.80
C ASP A 76 4.77 -4.31 -4.80
N ARG A 77 3.92 -5.34 -4.63
CA ARG A 77 4.36 -6.74 -4.69
C ARG A 77 4.73 -7.20 -6.09
N MET A 78 4.03 -6.70 -7.12
CA MET A 78 4.37 -6.98 -8.51
C MET A 78 5.78 -6.50 -8.86
N PHE A 79 6.21 -5.37 -8.29
CA PHE A 79 7.57 -4.84 -8.45
C PHE A 79 8.60 -5.40 -7.44
N GLY A 80 8.21 -6.35 -6.60
CA GLY A 80 9.12 -7.03 -5.66
C GLY A 80 9.45 -6.26 -4.38
N TYR A 81 8.72 -5.17 -4.07
CA TYR A 81 8.97 -4.37 -2.87
C TYR A 81 8.40 -4.99 -1.60
N GLY A 82 7.16 -5.48 -1.62
CA GLY A 82 6.54 -6.25 -0.55
C GLY A 82 6.55 -5.63 0.86
N LEU A 83 6.06 -6.40 1.84
CA LEU A 83 6.16 -6.03 3.26
C LEU A 83 7.62 -6.09 3.73
N LYS A 84 8.01 -5.07 4.50
CA LYS A 84 9.36 -4.80 5.00
C LYS A 84 9.64 -5.51 6.31
N LEU A 85 10.85 -6.00 6.45
CA LEU A 85 11.38 -6.53 7.71
C LEU A 85 12.02 -5.40 8.53
N VAL A 86 12.10 -5.59 9.85
CA VAL A 86 12.68 -4.59 10.77
C VAL A 86 14.20 -4.42 10.60
N THR A 87 14.84 -5.29 9.82
CA THR A 87 16.29 -5.25 9.53
C THR A 87 16.66 -4.14 8.54
N GLY A 88 15.74 -3.71 7.68
CA GLY A 88 15.95 -2.61 6.75
C GLY A 88 14.94 -2.56 5.60
N PHE A 89 14.92 -1.45 4.85
CA PHE A 89 13.98 -1.27 3.74
C PHE A 89 14.17 -2.27 2.59
N GLN A 90 15.40 -2.73 2.36
CA GLN A 90 15.71 -3.70 1.30
C GLN A 90 15.26 -5.12 1.63
N ASP A 91 15.04 -5.44 2.91
CA ASP A 91 14.71 -6.79 3.35
C ASP A 91 13.19 -6.92 3.43
N THR A 92 12.64 -7.86 2.68
CA THR A 92 11.19 -8.00 2.50
C THR A 92 10.79 -9.46 2.67
N HIS A 93 9.50 -9.72 2.88
CA HIS A 93 8.97 -11.08 2.88
C HIS A 93 9.09 -11.82 1.52
N LEU A 94 9.38 -11.10 0.43
CA LEU A 94 9.64 -11.67 -0.90
C LEU A 94 11.13 -11.95 -1.13
N GLY A 95 12.00 -11.57 -0.19
CA GLY A 95 13.44 -11.58 -0.33
C GLY A 95 14.04 -10.17 -0.36
N LYS A 96 15.33 -10.08 -0.67
CA LYS A 96 16.06 -8.82 -0.69
C LYS A 96 15.89 -8.10 -2.03
N ILE A 97 15.47 -6.84 -1.99
CA ILE A 97 15.30 -5.99 -3.20
C ILE A 97 16.64 -5.86 -3.93
N GLY A 98 16.60 -5.97 -5.26
CA GLY A 98 17.77 -5.83 -6.13
C GLY A 98 18.70 -7.04 -6.14
N LYS A 99 18.40 -8.11 -5.39
CA LYS A 99 19.11 -9.37 -5.53
C LYS A 99 18.56 -10.10 -6.75
N ASN A 100 19.35 -10.20 -7.82
CA ASN A 100 19.06 -11.11 -8.92
C ASN A 100 19.05 -12.53 -8.34
N ASN A 101 17.90 -13.19 -8.36
CA ASN A 101 17.85 -14.63 -8.15
C ASN A 101 18.48 -15.28 -9.38
N THR A 102 19.81 -15.31 -9.44
CA THR A 102 20.51 -16.34 -10.21
C THR A 102 20.27 -17.63 -9.46
N VAL A 103 19.30 -18.38 -9.98
CA VAL A 103 19.03 -19.77 -9.60
C VAL A 103 20.29 -20.61 -9.80
#